data_AF-A0A7V4YR47-F1
#
_entry.id   AF-A0A7V4YR47-F1
#
_cell.length_a   1.000
_cell.length_b   1.000
_cell.length_c   1.000
_cell.angle_alpha   90.00
_cell.angle_beta   90.00
_cell.angle_gamma   90.00
#
_symmetry.space_group_name_H-M   'P 1'
#
loop_
_entity.id
_entity.type
_entity.pdbx_description
1 polymer ?
#
loop_
_entity_poly.entity_id
_entity_poly.type
_entity_poly.pdbx_seq_one_letter_code
_entity_poly.pdbx_strand_id
1 'polypeptide(L)'
;MRKRYKEIKERTIISSETFNVKEQLTFLQEYRSELMLKNTGNVTIYIGDVNKCLRLLPDSSVDCVITSPPYWKQRDYKDPLQIGQEDTYEEYIRNLVNTFNEIKRVLKPTGTFFLNVGYKYQDKELLLIPELLAVELQKSGWALLNKIIWYKPNAMPSSLDNRFSNVYEPVFLFVKKESKYKYYFSIDTLRLPAKNFIDNKNPEDILFFEVKNSLLKDRKLKGRVSKVFKNSKNNIFAQVDWEDGKTTIEVVRDFDKESQIPVELTCTDCGGIIRTEIDIDNHLNCEGFPKPILPPEINFDEKKELEPSFLLPSISIRAGKSPYNGKFKLSPDNRGASPGARKSLFGEYLVLQRRYKIFQPIIANYLMFWRKKKNISIKEIDKLLGYRDTAGHWFRKDTGSWGRGGSIPLPDDWFKLKEILEFDDLYDRWVTETHLVLQTVKAHPKGKNPGDVWSIKLQPLPEAHFATFPEELVKRCIEAGCPERGIVLDPFAGSGTTGKVAEEMGRTAILIELIPKYLDIIKKRCKNIKEVIYVK
;
A
#
# COMPACT_ATOMS: atom_id res chain seq x y z
N MET A 1 37.85 -35.70 -15.12
CA MET A 1 36.50 -35.83 -14.53
C MET A 1 36.19 -37.21 -13.93
N ARG A 2 36.47 -38.35 -14.61
CA ARG A 2 36.18 -39.69 -14.04
C ARG A 2 37.08 -40.14 -12.85
N LYS A 3 38.30 -39.61 -12.71
CA LYS A 3 39.19 -39.90 -11.56
C LYS A 3 38.72 -39.22 -10.25
N ARG A 4 38.28 -37.96 -10.33
CA ARG A 4 37.72 -37.19 -9.19
C ARG A 4 36.39 -37.71 -8.67
N TYR A 5 35.58 -38.35 -9.54
CA TYR A 5 34.31 -38.98 -9.15
C TYR A 5 34.52 -40.30 -8.38
N LYS A 6 35.69 -40.96 -8.55
CA LYS A 6 36.05 -42.18 -7.82
C LYS A 6 36.57 -41.87 -6.42
N GLU A 7 37.39 -40.81 -6.27
CA GLU A 7 37.89 -40.34 -4.97
C GLU A 7 36.77 -39.83 -4.03
N ILE A 8 35.71 -39.21 -4.57
CA ILE A 8 34.56 -38.78 -3.77
C ILE A 8 33.76 -39.99 -3.29
N LYS A 9 33.57 -41.02 -4.13
CA LYS A 9 32.81 -42.23 -3.79
C LYS A 9 33.55 -43.13 -2.81
N GLU A 10 34.89 -43.18 -2.86
CA GLU A 10 35.72 -43.92 -1.91
C GLU A 10 35.82 -43.24 -0.54
N ARG A 11 35.74 -41.90 -0.47
CA ARG A 11 35.64 -41.17 0.82
C ARG A 11 34.28 -41.29 1.51
N THR A 12 33.21 -41.54 0.77
CA THR A 12 31.86 -41.76 1.34
C THR A 12 31.69 -43.19 1.92
N ILE A 13 32.60 -44.12 1.61
CA ILE A 13 32.49 -45.52 2.05
C ILE A 13 33.37 -45.82 3.29
N ILE A 14 34.20 -44.88 3.73
CA ILE A 14 35.01 -45.02 4.96
C ILE A 14 34.60 -43.95 5.98
N SER A 15 33.39 -44.09 6.53
CA SER A 15 33.04 -43.63 7.89
C SER A 15 31.61 -44.08 8.24
N SER A 16 31.37 -45.39 8.14
CA SER A 16 30.23 -46.03 8.81
C SER A 16 30.51 -46.24 10.31
N GLU A 17 30.93 -45.18 11.00
CA GLU A 17 31.05 -45.14 12.46
C GLU A 17 30.57 -43.76 12.93
N THR A 18 29.34 -43.75 13.47
CA THR A 18 28.71 -42.72 14.31
C THR A 18 29.26 -41.29 14.19
N PHE A 19 28.93 -40.61 13.08
CA PHE A 19 28.91 -39.14 13.07
C PHE A 19 27.51 -38.65 13.45
N ASN A 20 27.46 -37.78 14.46
CA ASN A 20 26.22 -37.27 15.03
C ASN A 20 25.45 -36.46 13.97
N VAL A 21 24.17 -36.75 13.77
CA VAL A 21 23.26 -36.01 12.85
C VAL A 21 23.32 -34.50 13.08
N LYS A 22 23.63 -34.08 14.31
CA LYS A 22 23.81 -32.67 14.69
C LYS A 22 25.03 -32.02 14.00
N GLU A 23 26.16 -32.71 13.88
CA GLU A 23 27.37 -32.19 13.20
C GLU A 23 27.18 -32.14 11.67
N GLN A 24 26.44 -33.07 11.08
CA GLN A 24 26.07 -32.99 9.66
C GLN A 24 25.15 -31.79 9.38
N LEU A 25 24.22 -31.49 10.28
CA LEU A 25 23.36 -30.31 10.18
C LEU A 25 24.16 -29.02 10.36
N THR A 26 25.10 -28.97 11.31
CA THR A 26 25.98 -27.81 11.52
C THR A 26 26.91 -27.60 10.33
N PHE A 27 27.53 -28.65 9.78
CA PHE A 27 28.37 -28.56 8.59
C PHE A 27 27.57 -28.12 7.35
N LEU A 28 26.33 -28.61 7.17
CA LEU A 28 25.45 -28.16 6.09
C LEU A 28 24.98 -26.70 6.28
N GLN A 29 24.81 -26.25 7.52
CA GLN A 29 24.50 -24.85 7.85
C GLN A 29 25.72 -23.94 7.64
N GLU A 30 26.91 -24.36 8.04
CA GLU A 30 28.17 -23.62 7.83
C GLU A 30 28.55 -23.58 6.35
N TYR A 31 28.41 -24.69 5.62
CA TYR A 31 28.64 -24.73 4.17
C TYR A 31 27.60 -23.91 3.40
N ARG A 32 26.33 -23.89 3.82
CA ARG A 32 25.32 -22.94 3.29
C ARG A 32 25.69 -21.50 3.60
N SER A 33 26.19 -21.22 4.79
CA SER A 33 26.61 -19.88 5.21
C SER A 33 27.84 -19.41 4.42
N GLU A 34 28.81 -20.28 4.16
CA GLU A 34 29.97 -20.03 3.29
C GLU A 34 29.58 -19.87 1.81
N LEU A 35 28.60 -20.64 1.30
CA LEU A 35 28.06 -20.44 -0.06
C LEU A 35 27.30 -19.10 -0.18
N MET A 36 26.57 -18.71 0.85
CA MET A 36 25.86 -17.43 0.93
C MET A 36 26.84 -16.25 1.05
N LEU A 37 27.97 -16.43 1.73
CA LEU A 37 29.05 -15.44 1.85
C LEU A 37 29.87 -15.28 0.56
N LYS A 38 29.87 -16.28 -0.34
CA LYS A 38 30.60 -16.23 -1.63
C LYS A 38 29.78 -15.69 -2.82
N ASN A 39 28.46 -15.54 -2.69
CA ASN A 39 27.60 -15.11 -3.78
C ASN A 39 26.93 -13.76 -3.47
N THR A 40 27.69 -12.68 -3.66
CA THR A 40 27.27 -11.29 -3.41
C THR A 40 26.39 -10.68 -4.50
N GLY A 41 25.96 -11.49 -5.48
CA GLY A 41 25.13 -11.04 -6.59
C GLY A 41 23.65 -10.88 -6.22
N ASN A 42 23.00 -9.89 -6.81
CA ASN A 42 21.57 -9.61 -6.62
C ASN A 42 20.71 -10.05 -7.81
N VAL A 43 21.30 -10.59 -8.89
CA VAL A 43 20.58 -10.97 -10.11
C VAL A 43 20.76 -12.46 -10.39
N THR A 44 19.66 -13.22 -10.44
CA THR A 44 19.63 -14.63 -10.84
C THR A 44 18.95 -14.77 -12.18
N ILE A 45 19.57 -15.51 -13.11
CA ILE A 45 19.06 -15.65 -14.48
C ILE A 45 18.76 -17.12 -14.77
N TYR A 46 17.53 -17.42 -15.17
CA TYR A 46 17.12 -18.71 -15.69
C TYR A 46 17.04 -18.64 -17.21
N ILE A 47 17.71 -19.57 -17.88
CA ILE A 47 17.65 -19.73 -19.34
C ILE A 47 16.84 -20.98 -19.67
N GLY A 48 15.66 -20.80 -20.26
CA GLY A 48 14.77 -21.91 -20.64
C GLY A 48 13.30 -21.51 -20.73
N ASP A 49 12.43 -22.50 -20.97
CA ASP A 49 10.98 -22.30 -21.01
C ASP A 49 10.45 -21.70 -19.71
N VAL A 50 9.60 -20.68 -19.84
CA VAL A 50 9.10 -19.90 -18.70
C VAL A 50 8.35 -20.76 -17.70
N ASN A 51 7.52 -21.70 -18.15
CA ASN A 51 6.73 -22.56 -17.27
C ASN A 51 7.62 -23.55 -16.53
N LYS A 52 8.64 -24.11 -17.18
CA LYS A 52 9.64 -24.96 -16.52
C LYS A 52 10.44 -24.19 -15.47
N CYS A 53 10.88 -22.98 -15.79
CA CYS A 53 11.66 -22.15 -14.87
C CYS A 53 10.84 -21.73 -13.65
N LEU A 54 9.59 -21.29 -13.84
CA LEU A 54 8.69 -20.91 -12.74
C LEU A 54 8.46 -22.06 -11.74
N ARG A 55 8.39 -23.31 -12.20
CA ARG A 55 8.24 -24.49 -11.34
C ARG A 55 9.43 -24.75 -10.41
N LEU A 56 10.60 -24.20 -10.71
CA LEU A 56 11.76 -24.29 -9.82
C LEU A 56 11.72 -23.24 -8.70
N LEU A 57 10.90 -22.21 -8.85
CA LEU A 57 10.76 -21.16 -7.85
C LEU A 57 9.80 -21.60 -6.72
N PRO A 58 10.13 -21.34 -5.45
CA PRO A 58 9.24 -21.64 -4.33
C PRO A 58 7.94 -20.82 -4.39
N ASP A 59 6.88 -21.37 -3.80
CA ASP A 59 5.63 -20.65 -3.57
C ASP A 59 5.88 -19.40 -2.72
N SER A 60 5.13 -18.32 -2.99
CA SER A 60 5.19 -17.08 -2.20
C SER A 60 6.61 -16.55 -1.95
N SER A 61 7.48 -16.61 -2.96
CA SER A 61 8.88 -16.18 -2.89
C SER A 61 9.13 -14.78 -3.46
N VAL A 62 8.26 -14.27 -4.33
CA VAL A 62 8.46 -13.01 -5.06
C VAL A 62 7.58 -11.88 -4.52
N ASP A 63 8.13 -10.66 -4.41
CA ASP A 63 7.40 -9.48 -3.92
C ASP A 63 6.74 -8.67 -5.04
N CYS A 64 7.40 -8.56 -6.20
CA CYS A 64 6.90 -7.80 -7.34
C CYS A 64 7.21 -8.51 -8.65
N VAL A 65 6.24 -8.56 -9.55
CA VAL A 65 6.42 -9.01 -10.92
C VAL A 65 6.21 -7.81 -11.82
N ILE A 66 7.17 -7.53 -12.70
CA ILE A 66 6.99 -6.59 -13.80
C ILE A 66 7.49 -7.23 -15.07
N THR A 67 6.63 -7.23 -16.08
CA THR A 67 6.98 -7.85 -17.35
C THR A 67 6.17 -7.32 -18.51
N SER A 68 6.66 -7.63 -19.70
CA SER A 68 5.99 -7.46 -20.97
C SER A 68 6.20 -8.76 -21.76
N PRO A 69 5.17 -9.62 -21.86
CA PRO A 69 5.30 -10.86 -22.61
C PRO A 69 5.52 -10.59 -24.11
N PRO A 70 6.00 -11.58 -24.88
CA PRO A 70 5.97 -11.52 -26.34
C PRO A 70 4.57 -11.17 -26.86
N TYR A 71 4.42 -10.07 -27.62
CA TYR A 71 3.10 -9.70 -28.16
C TYR A 71 2.71 -10.60 -29.34
N TRP A 72 1.43 -10.99 -29.37
CA TRP A 72 0.90 -11.90 -30.38
C TRP A 72 1.17 -11.44 -31.82
N LYS A 73 1.78 -12.33 -32.62
CA LYS A 73 2.22 -12.13 -34.00
C LYS A 73 2.99 -10.82 -34.21
N GLN A 74 3.70 -10.35 -33.19
CA GLN A 74 4.51 -9.13 -33.30
C GLN A 74 5.93 -9.44 -33.75
N ARG A 75 6.52 -10.51 -33.22
CA ARG A 75 7.88 -10.96 -33.55
C ARG A 75 7.98 -12.47 -33.48
N ASP A 76 8.75 -13.04 -34.39
CA ASP A 76 9.14 -14.44 -34.37
C ASP A 76 10.59 -14.56 -33.87
N TYR A 77 10.76 -15.22 -32.75
CA TYR A 77 12.03 -15.48 -32.08
C TYR A 77 12.74 -16.74 -32.59
N LYS A 78 12.10 -17.47 -33.51
CA LYS A 78 12.59 -18.72 -34.12
C LYS A 78 12.86 -19.84 -33.11
N ASP A 79 12.12 -19.85 -32.02
CA ASP A 79 12.15 -20.90 -31.01
C ASP A 79 10.78 -21.58 -30.95
N PRO A 80 10.71 -22.92 -30.98
CA PRO A 80 9.43 -23.65 -30.96
C PRO A 80 8.66 -23.52 -29.64
N LEU A 81 9.33 -23.12 -28.54
CA LEU A 81 8.71 -22.92 -27.23
C LEU A 81 8.31 -21.46 -26.98
N GLN A 82 8.48 -20.57 -27.96
CA GLN A 82 8.11 -19.17 -27.80
C GLN A 82 6.58 -19.01 -27.65
N ILE A 83 6.18 -18.09 -26.78
CA ILE A 83 4.81 -17.57 -26.73
C ILE A 83 4.69 -16.42 -27.74
N GLY A 84 3.50 -16.21 -28.30
CA GLY A 84 3.20 -15.09 -29.21
C GLY A 84 3.13 -15.47 -30.69
N GLN A 85 3.28 -16.76 -31.03
CA GLN A 85 3.14 -17.28 -32.39
C GLN A 85 1.95 -18.23 -32.59
N GLU A 86 1.08 -18.36 -31.59
CA GLU A 86 -0.16 -19.13 -31.64
C GLU A 86 -1.05 -18.74 -32.84
N ASP A 87 -1.87 -19.68 -33.32
CA ASP A 87 -2.69 -19.47 -34.51
C ASP A 87 -3.79 -18.43 -34.29
N THR A 88 -4.36 -18.40 -33.08
CA THR A 88 -5.36 -17.40 -32.68
C THR A 88 -4.93 -16.63 -31.43
N TYR A 89 -5.46 -15.41 -31.28
CA TYR A 89 -5.13 -14.59 -30.11
C TYR A 89 -5.77 -15.14 -28.82
N GLU A 90 -6.85 -15.93 -28.91
CA GLU A 90 -7.46 -16.61 -27.77
C GLU A 90 -6.56 -17.73 -27.23
N GLU A 91 -5.89 -18.47 -28.12
CA GLU A 91 -4.89 -19.46 -27.70
C GLU A 91 -3.69 -18.78 -27.03
N TYR A 92 -3.21 -17.68 -27.60
CA TYR A 92 -2.18 -16.83 -26.98
C TYR A 92 -2.58 -16.34 -25.59
N ILE A 93 -3.81 -15.82 -25.44
CA ILE A 93 -4.33 -15.39 -24.13
C ILE A 93 -4.36 -16.57 -23.16
N ARG A 94 -4.82 -17.75 -23.59
CA ARG A 94 -4.87 -18.96 -22.77
C ARG A 94 -3.46 -19.36 -22.28
N ASN A 95 -2.46 -19.34 -23.16
CA ASN A 95 -1.08 -19.67 -22.81
C ASN A 95 -0.48 -18.68 -21.80
N LEU A 96 -0.77 -17.38 -21.97
CA LEU A 96 -0.38 -16.37 -20.98
C LEU A 96 -1.09 -16.54 -19.65
N VAL A 97 -2.39 -16.83 -19.64
CA VAL A 97 -3.15 -17.09 -18.39
C VAL A 97 -2.57 -18.29 -17.65
N ASN A 98 -2.20 -19.37 -18.36
CA ASN A 98 -1.53 -20.52 -17.75
C ASN A 98 -0.19 -20.13 -17.11
N THR A 99 0.64 -19.39 -17.83
CA THR A 99 1.93 -18.89 -17.31
C THR A 99 1.71 -17.97 -16.10
N PHE A 100 0.74 -17.06 -16.17
CA PHE A 100 0.43 -16.13 -15.09
C PHE A 100 -0.23 -16.81 -13.89
N ASN A 101 -0.88 -17.96 -14.04
CA ASN A 101 -1.32 -18.77 -12.92
C ASN A 101 -0.12 -19.35 -12.13
N GLU A 102 0.96 -19.74 -12.79
CA GLU A 102 2.22 -20.10 -12.12
C GLU A 102 2.87 -18.89 -11.44
N ILE A 103 2.83 -17.71 -12.07
CA ILE A 103 3.27 -16.47 -11.42
C ILE A 103 2.48 -16.21 -10.13
N LYS A 104 1.16 -16.42 -10.15
CA LYS A 104 0.31 -16.26 -8.97
C LYS A 104 0.74 -17.19 -7.82
N ARG A 105 1.26 -18.38 -8.09
CA ARG A 105 1.79 -19.30 -7.07
C ARG A 105 3.05 -18.73 -6.41
N VAL A 106 4.01 -18.27 -7.21
CA VAL A 106 5.31 -17.75 -6.71
C VAL A 106 5.20 -16.36 -6.10
N LEU A 107 4.20 -15.56 -6.47
CA LEU A 107 3.97 -14.24 -5.88
C LEU A 107 3.56 -14.38 -4.41
N LYS A 108 4.07 -13.53 -3.52
CA LYS A 108 3.62 -13.46 -2.12
C LYS A 108 2.15 -13.00 -2.04
N PRO A 109 1.42 -13.31 -0.96
CA PRO A 109 0.09 -12.73 -0.71
C PRO A 109 0.11 -11.19 -0.72
N THR A 110 1.21 -10.57 -0.30
CA THR A 110 1.41 -9.12 -0.30
C THR A 110 1.91 -8.57 -1.64
N GLY A 111 2.22 -9.43 -2.62
CA GLY A 111 2.94 -9.04 -3.83
C GLY A 111 2.09 -8.38 -4.92
N THR A 112 2.76 -7.67 -5.81
CA THR A 112 2.13 -6.95 -6.94
C THR A 112 2.58 -7.49 -8.30
N PHE A 113 1.71 -7.40 -9.32
CA PHE A 113 2.00 -7.82 -10.68
C PHE A 113 1.65 -6.71 -11.69
N PHE A 114 2.68 -6.10 -12.28
CA PHE A 114 2.57 -5.14 -13.38
C PHE A 114 2.76 -5.84 -14.73
N LEU A 115 1.72 -5.80 -15.55
CA LEU A 115 1.67 -6.44 -16.86
C LEU A 115 1.50 -5.39 -17.95
N ASN A 116 2.55 -5.18 -18.76
CA ASN A 116 2.47 -4.34 -19.94
C ASN A 116 2.20 -5.19 -21.19
N VAL A 117 1.06 -4.96 -21.86
CA VAL A 117 0.70 -5.65 -23.10
C VAL A 117 0.18 -4.63 -24.11
N GLY A 118 0.77 -4.63 -25.30
CA GLY A 118 0.44 -3.69 -26.36
C GLY A 118 -0.77 -4.12 -27.18
N TYR A 119 -1.36 -3.15 -27.87
CA TYR A 119 -2.48 -3.40 -28.77
C TYR A 119 -2.03 -4.02 -30.09
N LYS A 120 -2.87 -4.90 -30.63
CA LYS A 120 -2.72 -5.49 -31.95
C LYS A 120 -3.95 -5.18 -32.80
N TYR A 121 -3.71 -4.96 -34.08
CA TYR A 121 -4.73 -4.83 -35.09
C TYR A 121 -4.62 -6.00 -36.07
N GLN A 122 -5.76 -6.51 -36.53
CA GLN A 122 -5.89 -7.47 -37.61
C GLN A 122 -7.03 -6.98 -38.50
N ASP A 123 -6.83 -6.95 -39.81
CA ASP A 123 -7.83 -6.48 -40.78
C ASP A 123 -8.45 -5.11 -40.44
N LYS A 124 -7.62 -4.20 -39.91
CA LYS A 124 -7.96 -2.84 -39.41
C LYS A 124 -8.81 -2.80 -38.13
N GLU A 125 -9.23 -3.94 -37.59
CA GLU A 125 -9.94 -4.04 -36.33
C GLU A 125 -8.95 -4.04 -35.14
N LEU A 126 -9.33 -3.36 -34.06
CA LEU A 126 -8.59 -3.41 -32.80
C LEU A 126 -9.04 -4.65 -32.02
N LEU A 127 -8.15 -5.62 -31.83
CA LEU A 127 -8.50 -6.91 -31.24
C LEU A 127 -8.73 -6.91 -29.72
N LEU A 128 -8.47 -5.79 -29.04
CA LEU A 128 -8.63 -5.65 -27.58
C LEU A 128 -7.93 -6.73 -26.74
N ILE A 129 -6.85 -7.33 -27.27
CA ILE A 129 -6.09 -8.39 -26.58
C ILE A 129 -5.71 -8.01 -25.14
N PRO A 130 -5.21 -6.79 -24.84
CA PRO A 130 -4.89 -6.43 -23.46
C PRO A 130 -6.10 -6.52 -22.52
N GLU A 131 -7.28 -6.02 -22.93
CA GLU A 131 -8.50 -6.07 -22.14
C GLU A 131 -9.03 -7.49 -21.97
N LEU A 132 -9.03 -8.30 -23.04
CA LEU A 132 -9.48 -9.68 -23.00
C LEU A 132 -8.59 -10.52 -22.06
N LEU A 133 -7.27 -10.34 -22.14
CA LEU A 133 -6.32 -10.96 -21.21
C LEU A 133 -6.59 -10.54 -19.77
N ALA A 134 -6.85 -9.26 -19.51
CA ALA A 134 -7.15 -8.78 -18.18
C ALA A 134 -8.44 -9.40 -17.60
N VAL A 135 -9.47 -9.57 -18.43
CA VAL A 135 -10.72 -10.24 -18.05
C VAL A 135 -10.47 -11.71 -17.69
N GLU A 136 -9.70 -12.44 -18.51
CA GLU A 136 -9.39 -13.84 -18.22
C GLU A 136 -8.53 -14.02 -16.95
N LEU A 137 -7.64 -13.08 -16.66
CA LEU A 137 -6.90 -13.06 -15.39
C LEU A 137 -7.83 -12.82 -14.19
N GLN A 138 -8.80 -11.91 -14.29
CA GLN A 138 -9.79 -11.70 -13.22
C GLN A 138 -10.65 -12.94 -12.95
N LYS A 139 -11.03 -13.67 -14.01
CA LYS A 139 -11.69 -14.98 -13.90
C LYS A 139 -10.79 -16.00 -13.23
N SER A 140 -9.48 -15.93 -13.50
CA SER A 140 -8.45 -16.81 -12.94
C SER A 140 -7.92 -16.40 -11.56
N GLY A 141 -8.70 -15.65 -10.77
CA GLY A 141 -8.37 -15.34 -9.38
C GLY A 141 -7.37 -14.19 -9.18
N TRP A 142 -7.18 -13.33 -10.17
CA TRP A 142 -6.52 -12.04 -9.99
C TRP A 142 -7.52 -10.93 -9.66
N ALA A 143 -7.08 -9.91 -8.92
CA ALA A 143 -7.79 -8.65 -8.76
C ALA A 143 -7.04 -7.55 -9.52
N LEU A 144 -7.70 -6.97 -10.52
CA LEU A 144 -7.20 -5.81 -11.25
C LEU A 144 -7.45 -4.54 -10.41
N LEU A 145 -6.39 -3.83 -10.05
CA LEU A 145 -6.45 -2.59 -9.26
C LEU A 145 -6.48 -1.36 -10.16
N ASN A 146 -5.60 -1.32 -11.16
CA ASN A 146 -5.50 -0.20 -12.10
C ASN A 146 -5.18 -0.68 -13.52
N LYS A 147 -5.79 -0.01 -14.51
CA LYS A 147 -5.31 0.04 -15.89
C LYS A 147 -4.55 1.34 -16.06
N ILE A 148 -3.23 1.28 -15.94
CA ILE A 148 -2.36 2.45 -16.08
C ILE A 148 -2.11 2.69 -17.57
N ILE A 149 -2.28 3.91 -18.03
CA ILE A 149 -2.01 4.33 -19.41
C ILE A 149 -0.59 4.86 -19.49
N TRP A 150 0.31 4.08 -20.07
CA TRP A 150 1.62 4.57 -20.46
C TRP A 150 1.50 5.31 -21.79
N TYR A 151 1.45 6.65 -21.72
CA TYR A 151 1.50 7.54 -22.87
C TYR A 151 2.94 7.73 -23.36
N LYS A 152 3.14 7.54 -24.68
CA LYS A 152 4.43 7.63 -25.35
C LYS A 152 4.52 8.97 -26.11
N PRO A 153 5.06 10.06 -25.51
CA PRO A 153 5.10 11.37 -26.17
C PRO A 153 5.99 11.42 -27.42
N ASN A 154 6.90 10.45 -27.57
CA ASN A 154 7.73 10.23 -28.76
C ASN A 154 7.35 8.93 -29.49
N ALA A 155 6.06 8.57 -29.49
CA ALA A 155 5.58 7.46 -30.31
C ALA A 155 5.98 7.69 -31.77
N MET A 156 6.45 6.63 -32.45
CA MET A 156 6.80 6.75 -33.86
C MET A 156 5.58 7.19 -34.67
N PRO A 157 5.70 8.21 -35.53
CA PRO A 157 4.64 8.58 -36.45
C PRO A 157 4.25 7.36 -37.30
N SER A 158 2.96 7.12 -37.46
CA SER A 158 2.47 6.09 -38.38
C SER A 158 1.83 6.76 -39.59
N SER A 159 2.13 6.27 -40.78
CA SER A 159 1.56 6.72 -42.06
C SER A 159 0.17 6.12 -42.30
N LEU A 160 -0.67 6.10 -41.26
CA LEU A 160 -2.01 5.52 -41.30
C LEU A 160 -3.02 6.60 -41.66
N ASP A 161 -3.70 6.46 -42.80
CA ASP A 161 -4.66 7.48 -43.26
C ASP A 161 -6.08 7.25 -42.76
N ASN A 162 -6.39 6.02 -42.32
CA ASN A 162 -7.76 5.57 -42.06
C ASN A 162 -8.07 5.26 -40.59
N ARG A 163 -7.14 5.57 -39.65
CA ARG A 163 -7.36 5.47 -38.20
C ARG A 163 -6.33 6.29 -37.42
N PHE A 164 -6.64 6.61 -36.17
CA PHE A 164 -5.66 7.24 -35.28
C PHE A 164 -4.49 6.31 -34.94
N SER A 165 -3.31 6.92 -34.80
CA SER A 165 -2.11 6.24 -34.32
C SER A 165 -2.29 5.79 -32.87
N ASN A 166 -1.89 4.57 -32.54
CA ASN A 166 -1.85 4.11 -31.16
C ASN A 166 -0.59 4.67 -30.47
N VAL A 167 -0.77 5.60 -29.54
CA VAL A 167 0.32 6.34 -28.88
C VAL A 167 0.46 5.99 -27.38
N TYR A 168 -0.24 4.97 -26.91
CA TYR A 168 -0.17 4.52 -25.52
C TYR A 168 -0.32 3.01 -25.41
N GLU A 169 0.18 2.46 -24.31
CA GLU A 169 0.00 1.05 -23.94
C GLU A 169 -0.54 0.92 -22.51
N PRO A 170 -1.38 -0.08 -22.22
CA PRO A 170 -1.79 -0.35 -20.86
C PRO A 170 -0.68 -1.07 -20.08
N VAL A 171 -0.55 -0.69 -18.81
CA VAL A 171 0.14 -1.45 -17.78
C VAL A 171 -0.91 -1.79 -16.72
N PHE A 172 -1.28 -3.07 -16.65
CA PHE A 172 -2.25 -3.54 -15.68
C PHE A 172 -1.55 -3.85 -14.35
N LEU A 173 -2.10 -3.32 -13.26
CA LEU A 173 -1.67 -3.65 -11.90
C LEU A 173 -2.63 -4.68 -11.30
N PHE A 174 -2.14 -5.90 -11.12
CA PHE A 174 -2.84 -6.99 -10.48
C PHE A 174 -2.26 -7.32 -9.10
N VAL A 175 -3.13 -7.88 -8.24
CA VAL A 175 -2.78 -8.57 -6.99
C VAL A 175 -3.59 -9.86 -6.89
N LYS A 176 -3.23 -10.79 -6.00
CA LYS A 176 -4.07 -11.99 -5.81
C LYS A 176 -5.44 -11.58 -5.25
N LYS A 177 -6.50 -12.21 -5.76
CA LYS A 177 -7.87 -11.82 -5.41
C LYS A 177 -8.19 -12.05 -3.93
N GLU A 178 -7.64 -13.11 -3.35
CA GLU A 178 -7.79 -13.48 -1.93
C GLU A 178 -7.10 -12.50 -0.97
N SER A 179 -6.04 -11.81 -1.41
CA SER A 179 -5.25 -10.88 -0.59
C SER A 179 -5.33 -9.42 -1.06
N LYS A 180 -6.33 -9.07 -1.89
CA LYS A 180 -6.51 -7.73 -2.49
C LYS A 180 -6.65 -6.56 -1.51
N TYR A 181 -6.80 -6.84 -0.21
CA TYR A 181 -6.87 -5.83 0.86
C TYR A 181 -5.59 -5.78 1.72
N LYS A 182 -4.58 -6.62 1.44
CA LYS A 182 -3.35 -6.77 2.23
C LYS A 182 -2.07 -6.72 1.37
N TYR A 183 -2.07 -6.04 0.24
CA TYR A 183 -0.91 -5.93 -0.65
C TYR A 183 0.01 -4.77 -0.29
N TYR A 184 1.30 -4.89 -0.61
CA TYR A 184 2.27 -3.81 -0.48
C TYR A 184 2.11 -2.80 -1.63
N PHE A 185 2.03 -1.51 -1.30
CA PHE A 185 2.04 -0.45 -2.31
C PHE A 185 2.55 0.88 -1.73
N SER A 186 3.71 1.34 -2.19
CA SER A 186 4.34 2.60 -1.79
C SER A 186 4.05 3.71 -2.80
N ILE A 187 2.83 4.25 -2.76
CA ILE A 187 2.46 5.37 -3.63
C ILE A 187 3.12 6.69 -3.24
N ASP A 188 3.53 6.82 -1.98
CA ASP A 188 4.02 8.07 -1.39
C ASP A 188 5.32 8.56 -2.03
N THR A 189 6.18 7.64 -2.48
CA THR A 189 7.44 7.94 -3.18
C THR A 189 7.20 8.49 -4.59
N LEU A 190 6.06 8.17 -5.20
CA LEU A 190 5.67 8.60 -6.54
C LEU A 190 4.76 9.83 -6.56
N ARG A 191 4.46 10.42 -5.39
CA ARG A 191 3.55 11.56 -5.33
C ARG A 191 4.12 12.77 -6.05
N LEU A 192 3.25 13.44 -6.79
CA LEU A 192 3.58 14.69 -7.44
C LEU A 192 3.47 15.83 -6.44
N PRO A 193 4.33 16.86 -6.53
CA PRO A 193 4.21 18.05 -5.69
C PRO A 193 2.80 18.62 -5.76
N ALA A 194 2.20 18.88 -4.60
CA ALA A 194 0.90 19.54 -4.56
C ALA A 194 1.08 21.00 -5.00
N LYS A 195 0.55 21.35 -6.17
CA LYS A 195 0.37 22.77 -6.52
C LYS A 195 -0.87 23.29 -5.77
N ASN A 196 -0.65 24.21 -4.83
CA ASN A 196 -1.63 25.12 -4.22
C ASN A 196 -2.74 24.54 -3.32
N PHE A 197 -2.40 24.11 -2.10
CA PHE A 197 -3.34 24.03 -0.96
C PHE A 197 -2.61 24.22 0.38
N ILE A 198 -1.78 25.27 0.52
CA ILE A 198 -1.28 25.66 1.85
C ILE A 198 -2.44 26.38 2.54
N ASP A 199 -2.81 25.93 3.74
CA ASP A 199 -3.81 26.63 4.52
C ASP A 199 -3.09 27.76 5.26
N ASN A 200 -2.99 28.94 4.64
CA ASN A 200 -2.32 30.14 5.21
C ASN A 200 -3.08 30.74 6.41
N LYS A 201 -3.90 29.96 7.13
CA LYS A 201 -4.63 30.41 8.30
C LYS A 201 -3.68 30.56 9.47
N ASN A 202 -3.77 31.70 10.13
CA ASN A 202 -3.23 31.85 11.46
C ASN A 202 -4.14 31.13 12.47
N PRO A 203 -3.60 30.69 13.62
CA PRO A 203 -4.39 30.04 14.66
C PRO A 203 -5.67 30.79 15.04
N GLU A 204 -5.59 32.11 15.17
CA GLU A 204 -6.70 33.00 15.53
C GLU A 204 -7.83 33.06 14.49
N ASP A 205 -7.58 32.66 13.24
CA ASP A 205 -8.58 32.69 12.16
C ASP A 205 -9.74 31.70 12.38
N ILE A 206 -9.57 30.74 13.28
CA ILE A 206 -10.62 29.76 13.63
C ILE A 206 -11.61 30.29 14.67
N LEU A 207 -11.40 31.50 15.18
CA LEU A 207 -12.32 32.11 16.13
C LEU A 207 -13.73 32.13 15.53
N PHE A 208 -14.72 31.75 16.35
CA PHE A 208 -16.12 31.61 15.96
C PHE A 208 -16.47 30.49 14.98
N PHE A 209 -15.52 29.61 14.62
CA PHE A 209 -15.84 28.46 13.77
C PHE A 209 -16.77 27.48 14.51
N GLU A 210 -17.68 26.86 13.75
CA GLU A 210 -18.49 25.75 14.26
C GLU A 210 -17.57 24.56 14.54
N VAL A 211 -17.78 23.92 15.68
CA VAL A 211 -17.13 22.66 16.07
C VAL A 211 -18.19 21.56 16.07
N LYS A 212 -17.92 20.46 15.36
CA LYS A 212 -18.78 19.27 15.40
C LYS A 212 -18.13 18.17 16.23
N ASN A 213 -18.89 17.63 17.18
CA ASN A 213 -18.43 16.50 17.97
C ASN A 213 -18.82 15.18 17.31
N SER A 214 -17.87 14.53 16.64
CA SER A 214 -18.09 13.21 16.03
C SER A 214 -17.78 12.04 16.96
N LEU A 215 -17.26 12.32 18.15
CA LEU A 215 -16.73 11.32 19.10
C LEU A 215 -17.55 11.18 20.39
N LEU A 216 -18.69 11.87 20.50
CA LEU A 216 -19.66 11.66 21.57
C LEU A 216 -20.84 10.80 21.11
N LYS A 217 -21.53 10.21 22.10
CA LYS A 217 -22.75 9.42 21.86
C LYS A 217 -23.84 10.26 21.15
N ASP A 218 -23.96 11.52 21.52
CA ASP A 218 -24.76 12.51 20.77
C ASP A 218 -23.94 13.13 19.63
N ARG A 219 -23.83 12.37 18.53
CA ARG A 219 -23.08 12.73 17.31
C ARG A 219 -23.60 14.00 16.59
N LYS A 220 -24.53 14.72 17.20
CA LYS A 220 -25.10 15.98 16.71
C LYS A 220 -24.69 17.18 17.55
N LEU A 221 -24.03 17.00 18.69
CA LEU A 221 -23.59 18.10 19.53
C LEU A 221 -22.62 19.01 18.76
N LYS A 222 -22.98 20.29 18.71
CA LYS A 222 -22.14 21.33 18.13
C LYS A 222 -21.66 22.28 19.21
N GLY A 223 -20.55 22.94 18.91
CA GLY A 223 -20.03 24.02 19.70
C GLY A 223 -19.47 25.11 18.81
N ARG A 224 -18.93 26.15 19.43
CA ARG A 224 -18.30 27.26 18.73
C ARG A 224 -17.00 27.65 19.42
N VAL A 225 -15.97 27.95 18.64
CA VAL A 225 -14.72 28.47 19.19
C VAL A 225 -14.94 29.87 19.75
N SER A 226 -14.69 30.06 21.03
CA SER A 226 -14.81 31.36 21.70
C SER A 226 -13.48 32.00 22.03
N LYS A 227 -12.40 31.22 22.17
CA LYS A 227 -11.03 31.70 22.38
C LYS A 227 -10.01 30.80 21.71
N VAL A 228 -8.88 31.36 21.32
CA VAL A 228 -7.73 30.61 20.79
C VAL A 228 -6.50 30.95 21.63
N PHE A 229 -5.68 29.96 21.93
CA PHE A 229 -4.48 30.13 22.73
C PHE A 229 -3.27 29.46 22.09
N LYS A 230 -2.08 29.87 22.54
CA LYS A 230 -0.80 29.26 22.20
C LYS A 230 0.12 29.16 23.41
N ASN A 231 0.89 28.07 23.53
CA ASN A 231 1.93 27.94 24.56
C ASN A 231 3.35 28.16 24.02
N SER A 232 4.33 28.18 24.93
CA SER A 232 5.77 28.33 24.61
C SER A 232 6.30 27.26 23.66
N LYS A 233 5.70 26.06 23.68
CA LYS A 233 6.01 24.95 22.77
C LYS A 233 5.28 25.02 21.43
N ASN A 234 4.66 26.15 21.09
CA ASN A 234 3.87 26.38 19.87
C ASN A 234 2.64 25.49 19.69
N ASN A 235 2.14 24.83 20.74
CA ASN A 235 0.85 24.13 20.67
C ASN A 235 -0.27 25.16 20.63
N ILE A 236 -1.26 24.90 19.79
CA ILE A 236 -2.46 25.72 19.66
C ILE A 236 -3.60 25.05 20.42
N PHE A 237 -4.40 25.85 21.11
CA PHE A 237 -5.60 25.42 21.82
C PHE A 237 -6.79 26.28 21.44
N ALA A 238 -7.99 25.72 21.54
CA ALA A 238 -9.22 26.46 21.36
C ALA A 238 -10.17 26.17 22.53
N GLN A 239 -10.74 27.21 23.10
CA GLN A 239 -11.92 27.08 23.96
C GLN A 239 -13.15 26.89 23.09
N VAL A 240 -13.91 25.85 23.36
CA VAL A 240 -15.16 25.52 22.67
C VAL A 240 -16.31 25.62 23.65
N ASP A 241 -17.26 26.49 23.35
CA ASP A 241 -18.53 26.56 24.07
C ASP A 241 -19.56 25.71 23.33
N TRP A 242 -20.08 24.68 24.01
CA TRP A 242 -20.97 23.68 23.46
C TRP A 242 -22.45 24.08 23.63
N GLU A 243 -23.31 23.60 22.74
CA GLU A 243 -24.76 23.86 22.79
C GLU A 243 -25.43 23.27 24.05
N ASP A 244 -24.79 22.31 24.73
CA ASP A 244 -25.26 21.76 26.01
C ASP A 244 -24.83 22.62 27.23
N GLY A 245 -24.21 23.78 26.99
CA GLY A 245 -23.80 24.73 28.01
C GLY A 245 -22.43 24.45 28.64
N LYS A 246 -21.72 23.39 28.22
CA LYS A 246 -20.36 23.11 28.69
C LYS A 246 -19.32 23.90 27.91
N THR A 247 -18.16 24.09 28.53
CA THR A 247 -16.99 24.67 27.89
C THR A 247 -15.82 23.69 28.01
N THR A 248 -15.12 23.43 26.91
CA THR A 248 -13.88 22.62 26.91
C THR A 248 -12.72 23.38 26.27
N ILE A 249 -11.49 22.97 26.59
CA ILE A 249 -10.28 23.46 25.92
C ILE A 249 -9.66 22.30 25.18
N GLU A 250 -9.62 22.41 23.86
CA GLU A 250 -9.15 21.35 22.98
C GLU A 250 -7.83 21.77 22.32
N VAL A 251 -6.92 20.81 22.15
CA VAL A 251 -5.75 20.99 21.30
C VAL A 251 -6.22 21.18 19.86
N VAL A 252 -5.61 22.10 19.12
CA VAL A 252 -5.88 22.30 17.70
C VAL A 252 -4.75 21.69 16.89
N ARG A 253 -5.11 20.81 15.94
CA ARG A 253 -4.13 20.22 15.04
C ARG A 253 -3.67 21.28 14.04
N ASP A 254 -2.35 21.41 13.94
CA ASP A 254 -1.64 22.12 12.87
C ASP A 254 -2.31 21.89 11.51
N PHE A 255 -2.69 23.00 10.87
CA PHE A 255 -3.56 22.97 9.70
C PHE A 255 -2.89 22.30 8.49
N ASP A 256 -1.56 22.30 8.42
CA ASP A 256 -0.80 21.73 7.31
C ASP A 256 -0.36 20.28 7.56
N LYS A 257 -0.61 19.74 8.75
CA LYS A 257 -0.23 18.35 9.08
C LYS A 257 -1.39 17.36 8.91
N GLU A 258 -1.04 16.07 8.88
CA GLU A 258 -2.02 14.98 8.90
C GLU A 258 -2.96 15.12 10.10
N SER A 259 -4.23 14.81 9.86
CA SER A 259 -5.29 14.92 10.87
C SER A 259 -4.94 14.13 12.12
N GLN A 260 -4.48 12.89 12.00
CA GLN A 260 -4.08 12.05 13.14
C GLN A 260 -2.57 11.85 13.17
N ILE A 261 -2.00 11.73 14.36
CA ILE A 261 -0.58 11.50 14.56
C ILE A 261 -0.29 9.99 14.41
N PRO A 262 0.58 9.55 13.48
CA PRO A 262 1.06 8.18 13.43
C PRO A 262 1.79 7.80 14.73
N VAL A 263 1.58 6.58 15.22
CA VAL A 263 2.17 6.07 16.45
C VAL A 263 2.94 4.79 16.14
N GLU A 264 4.19 4.72 16.60
CA GLU A 264 4.96 3.48 16.62
C GLU A 264 4.62 2.68 17.86
N LEU A 265 4.55 1.35 17.74
CA LEU A 265 4.41 0.47 18.88
C LEU A 265 5.62 -0.44 19.03
N THR A 266 5.96 -0.74 20.27
CA THR A 266 7.07 -1.63 20.64
C THR A 266 6.53 -2.86 21.33
N CYS A 267 6.86 -4.04 20.81
CA CYS A 267 6.60 -5.30 21.48
C CYS A 267 7.62 -5.52 22.59
N THR A 268 7.15 -5.83 23.79
CA THR A 268 8.01 -6.18 24.93
C THR A 268 8.63 -7.57 24.81
N ASP A 269 7.98 -8.48 24.07
CA ASP A 269 8.38 -9.88 24.00
C ASP A 269 9.45 -10.12 22.95
N CYS A 270 9.26 -9.59 21.73
CA CYS A 270 10.16 -9.79 20.60
C CYS A 270 11.01 -8.55 20.25
N GLY A 271 10.78 -7.41 20.90
CA GLY A 271 11.43 -6.14 20.57
C GLY A 271 11.01 -5.55 19.21
N GLY A 272 10.06 -6.19 18.51
CA GLY A 272 9.57 -5.77 17.21
C GLY A 272 8.88 -4.40 17.24
N ILE A 273 9.06 -3.62 16.17
CA ILE A 273 8.44 -2.31 15.99
C ILE A 273 7.30 -2.43 14.98
N ILE A 274 6.10 -2.02 15.38
CA ILE A 274 4.89 -2.01 14.54
C ILE A 274 4.62 -0.58 14.08
N ARG A 275 4.61 -0.36 12.76
CA ARG A 275 4.34 0.94 12.13
C ARG A 275 3.12 0.90 11.21
N THR A 276 2.76 -0.29 10.72
CA THR A 276 1.68 -0.53 9.76
C THR A 276 0.86 -1.74 10.17
N GLU A 277 -0.33 -1.90 9.59
CA GLU A 277 -1.16 -3.08 9.82
C GLU A 277 -0.51 -4.37 9.32
N ILE A 278 0.40 -4.29 8.34
CA ILE A 278 1.15 -5.42 7.81
C ILE A 278 2.13 -5.95 8.85
N ASP A 279 2.73 -5.06 9.65
CA ASP A 279 3.69 -5.44 10.70
C ASP A 279 3.03 -6.25 11.83
N ILE A 280 1.70 -6.12 11.99
CA ILE A 280 0.92 -6.86 13.00
C ILE A 280 0.95 -8.37 12.72
N ASP A 281 0.90 -8.77 11.44
CA ASP A 281 0.90 -10.19 11.06
C ASP A 281 2.25 -10.86 11.43
N ASN A 282 3.35 -10.09 11.55
CA ASN A 282 4.66 -10.58 12.01
C ASN A 282 4.74 -10.76 13.54
N HIS A 283 3.73 -10.30 14.28
CA HIS A 283 3.67 -10.34 15.74
C HIS A 283 2.71 -11.42 16.28
N LEU A 284 2.18 -12.30 15.43
CA LEU A 284 1.12 -13.25 15.82
C LEU A 284 1.49 -14.24 16.95
N ASN A 285 2.79 -14.44 17.21
CA ASN A 285 3.29 -15.41 18.19
C ASN A 285 3.67 -14.81 19.56
N CYS A 286 3.49 -13.51 19.76
CA CYS A 286 3.80 -12.86 21.04
C CYS A 286 2.57 -12.83 21.96
N GLU A 287 2.79 -12.91 23.27
CA GLU A 287 1.72 -12.94 24.28
C GLU A 287 1.38 -11.54 24.81
N GLY A 288 2.38 -10.66 24.86
CA GLY A 288 2.31 -9.29 25.34
C GLY A 288 1.64 -8.33 24.36
N PHE A 289 1.05 -7.27 24.92
CA PHE A 289 0.45 -6.18 24.15
C PHE A 289 1.50 -5.12 23.79
N PRO A 290 1.62 -4.74 22.50
CA PRO A 290 2.64 -3.78 22.08
C PRO A 290 2.34 -2.39 22.64
N LYS A 291 3.35 -1.72 23.20
CA LYS A 291 3.21 -0.42 23.86
C LYS A 291 3.32 0.73 22.86
N PRO A 292 2.36 1.67 22.83
CA PRO A 292 2.44 2.84 21.95
C PRO A 292 3.47 3.86 22.46
N ILE A 293 4.30 4.38 21.56
CA ILE A 293 5.20 5.50 21.82
C ILE A 293 4.44 6.79 21.52
N LEU A 294 3.88 7.40 22.56
CA LEU A 294 3.08 8.63 22.44
C LEU A 294 3.93 9.88 22.67
N PRO A 295 3.59 11.01 22.03
CA PRO A 295 4.16 12.31 22.36
C PRO A 295 3.94 12.68 23.84
N PRO A 296 4.79 13.58 24.40
CA PRO A 296 4.60 14.10 25.75
C PRO A 296 3.21 14.72 25.93
N GLU A 297 2.70 14.64 27.16
CA GLU A 297 1.45 15.28 27.54
C GLU A 297 1.54 16.79 27.35
N ILE A 298 0.42 17.38 26.94
CA ILE A 298 0.35 18.82 26.78
C ILE A 298 -0.18 19.43 28.08
N ASN A 299 0.57 20.38 28.62
CA ASN A 299 0.11 21.22 29.71
C ASN A 299 -0.82 22.33 29.15
N PHE A 300 -2.05 22.41 29.68
CA PHE A 300 -3.08 23.38 29.31
C PHE A 300 -3.10 24.64 30.18
N ASP A 301 -2.30 24.68 31.25
CA ASP A 301 -2.22 25.80 32.19
C ASP A 301 -1.36 26.93 31.62
N GLU A 302 -0.29 26.57 30.92
CA GLU A 302 0.58 27.52 30.23
C GLU A 302 -0.02 27.89 28.86
N LYS A 303 -0.88 28.92 28.83
CA LYS A 303 -1.50 29.37 27.58
C LYS A 303 -1.58 30.90 27.50
N LYS A 304 -1.21 31.46 26.35
CA LYS A 304 -1.38 32.86 26.00
C LYS A 304 -2.52 32.97 25.00
N GLU A 305 -3.55 33.76 25.32
CA GLU A 305 -4.67 34.05 24.41
C GLU A 305 -4.14 34.79 23.18
N LEU A 306 -4.64 34.38 22.00
CA LEU A 306 -4.33 35.00 20.72
C LEU A 306 -5.48 35.91 20.32
N GLU A 307 -5.14 37.17 20.06
CA GLU A 307 -6.09 38.15 19.56
C GLU A 307 -6.11 38.12 18.03
N PRO A 308 -7.28 38.27 17.39
CA PRO A 308 -7.37 38.38 15.94
C PRO A 308 -6.56 39.58 15.45
N SER A 309 -5.78 39.40 14.38
CA SER A 309 -5.05 40.50 13.74
C SER A 309 -5.95 41.58 13.11
N PHE A 310 -7.26 41.33 13.03
CA PHE A 310 -8.28 42.31 12.61
C PHE A 310 -9.42 42.39 13.63
N LEU A 311 -9.64 43.57 14.20
CA LEU A 311 -10.90 43.91 14.89
C LEU A 311 -12.01 43.89 13.83
N LEU A 312 -12.72 42.76 13.71
CA LEU A 312 -13.96 42.74 12.92
C LEU A 312 -14.96 43.68 13.63
N PRO A 313 -15.51 44.72 12.96
CA PRO A 313 -16.67 45.41 13.49
C PRO A 313 -17.77 44.37 13.69
N SER A 314 -18.65 44.57 14.67
CA SER A 314 -19.76 43.66 14.96
C SER A 314 -20.53 43.25 13.70
N ILE A 315 -20.15 42.12 13.09
CA ILE A 315 -20.84 41.58 11.92
C ILE A 315 -22.15 41.03 12.47
N SER A 316 -23.24 41.75 12.21
CA SER A 316 -24.57 41.14 12.24
C SER A 316 -24.53 39.93 11.29
N ILE A 317 -24.60 38.73 11.86
CA ILE A 317 -24.61 37.48 11.11
C ILE A 317 -25.92 37.47 10.32
N ARG A 318 -25.90 37.99 9.09
CA ARG A 318 -26.87 37.56 8.09
C ARG A 318 -26.44 36.17 7.65
N ALA A 319 -26.94 35.16 8.34
CA ALA A 319 -26.96 33.77 7.87
C ALA A 319 -27.91 33.66 6.66
N GLY A 320 -27.61 34.37 5.59
CA GLY A 320 -28.24 34.18 4.30
C GLY A 320 -27.55 33.01 3.61
N LYS A 321 -28.14 31.81 3.70
CA LYS A 321 -27.82 30.74 2.75
C LYS A 321 -28.03 31.32 1.36
N SER A 322 -26.95 31.60 0.63
CA SER A 322 -27.08 31.84 -0.81
C SER A 322 -27.66 30.56 -1.41
N PRO A 323 -28.83 30.59 -2.07
CA PRO A 323 -29.43 29.40 -2.63
C PRO A 323 -28.58 28.93 -3.80
N TYR A 324 -27.68 27.97 -3.54
CA TYR A 324 -26.93 27.28 -4.58
C TYR A 324 -27.92 26.53 -5.48
N ASN A 325 -28.10 27.03 -6.70
CA ASN A 325 -29.06 26.49 -7.68
C ASN A 325 -28.36 25.59 -8.73
N GLY A 326 -27.21 25.00 -8.38
CA GLY A 326 -26.47 24.10 -9.25
C GLY A 326 -27.01 22.66 -9.27
N LYS A 327 -26.52 21.85 -10.22
CA LYS A 327 -26.97 20.47 -10.48
C LYS A 327 -26.89 19.53 -9.25
N PHE A 328 -26.08 19.89 -8.25
CA PHE A 328 -25.99 19.22 -6.97
C PHE A 328 -26.87 19.92 -5.92
N LYS A 329 -28.19 19.91 -6.12
CA LYS A 329 -29.12 20.23 -5.02
C LYS A 329 -28.82 19.29 -3.85
N LEU A 330 -28.83 19.85 -2.63
CA LEU A 330 -28.49 19.23 -1.35
C LEU A 330 -29.18 17.88 -1.15
N SER A 331 -28.61 16.81 -1.70
CA SER A 331 -28.79 15.47 -1.17
C SER A 331 -27.75 15.29 -0.05
N PRO A 332 -28.16 14.93 1.18
CA PRO A 332 -27.26 14.49 2.25
C PRO A 332 -26.30 13.35 1.84
N ASP A 333 -26.59 12.68 0.73
CA ASP A 333 -25.84 11.54 0.20
C ASP A 333 -24.70 11.93 -0.76
N ASN A 334 -24.49 13.23 -1.04
CA ASN A 334 -23.36 13.73 -1.83
C ASN A 334 -22.02 13.75 -1.04
N ARG A 335 -21.75 12.72 -0.24
CA ARG A 335 -20.46 12.52 0.45
C ARG A 335 -19.29 12.38 -0.53
N GLY A 336 -19.57 12.12 -1.81
CA GLY A 336 -18.60 12.04 -2.90
C GLY A 336 -18.34 13.35 -3.66
N ALA A 337 -18.99 14.46 -3.30
CA ALA A 337 -18.74 15.72 -3.99
C ALA A 337 -17.27 16.16 -3.80
N SER A 338 -16.68 16.70 -4.87
CA SER A 338 -15.31 17.16 -4.87
C SER A 338 -15.07 18.07 -3.66
N PRO A 339 -13.87 18.06 -3.07
CA PRO A 339 -13.63 18.84 -1.86
C PRO A 339 -14.03 20.32 -1.98
N GLY A 340 -13.93 20.91 -3.19
CA GLY A 340 -14.42 22.27 -3.47
C GLY A 340 -15.93 22.46 -3.38
N ALA A 341 -16.72 21.46 -3.78
CA ALA A 341 -18.18 21.48 -3.63
C ALA A 341 -18.60 21.39 -2.14
N ARG A 342 -17.88 20.62 -1.32
CA ARG A 342 -18.10 20.58 0.14
C ARG A 342 -17.79 21.91 0.81
N LYS A 343 -16.67 22.55 0.45
CA LYS A 343 -16.29 23.88 0.95
C LYS A 343 -17.34 24.94 0.60
N SER A 344 -17.89 24.90 -0.63
CA SER A 344 -18.94 25.83 -1.06
C SER A 344 -20.30 25.63 -0.37
N LEU A 345 -20.62 24.41 0.08
CA LEU A 345 -21.92 24.08 0.67
C LEU A 345 -21.96 24.26 2.20
N PHE A 346 -20.86 23.95 2.88
CA PHE A 346 -20.81 23.86 4.34
C PHE A 346 -19.88 24.88 5.01
N GLY A 347 -19.09 25.63 4.24
CA GLY A 347 -18.02 26.45 4.79
C GLY A 347 -16.90 25.61 5.42
N GLU A 348 -16.03 26.26 6.18
CA GLU A 348 -14.97 25.63 6.98
C GLU A 348 -15.46 25.45 8.42
N TYR A 349 -15.18 24.30 9.02
CA TYR A 349 -15.59 23.97 10.38
C TYR A 349 -14.56 23.02 11.01
N LEU A 350 -14.55 22.93 12.34
CA LEU A 350 -13.68 22.03 13.08
C LEU A 350 -14.44 20.75 13.45
N VAL A 351 -13.74 19.63 13.50
CA VAL A 351 -14.27 18.37 14.03
C VAL A 351 -13.38 17.89 15.14
N LEU A 352 -13.99 17.45 16.24
CA LEU A 352 -13.30 16.74 17.29
C LEU A 352 -12.99 15.31 16.80
N GLN A 353 -11.70 14.98 16.71
CA GLN A 353 -11.19 13.68 16.24
C GLN A 353 -10.17 13.11 17.22
N ARG A 354 -9.91 11.80 17.13
CA ARG A 354 -8.88 11.14 17.94
C ARG A 354 -7.52 11.60 17.48
N ARG A 355 -6.69 11.98 18.44
CA ARG A 355 -5.38 12.58 18.21
C ARG A 355 -4.41 11.64 17.50
N TYR A 356 -4.53 10.34 17.75
CA TYR A 356 -3.62 9.32 17.25
C TYR A 356 -4.27 8.40 16.21
N LYS A 357 -3.46 7.90 15.28
CA LYS A 357 -3.84 6.79 14.41
C LYS A 357 -3.80 5.50 15.23
N ILE A 358 -4.91 4.78 15.28
CA ILE A 358 -5.09 3.59 16.11
C ILE A 358 -5.23 2.36 15.23
N PHE A 359 -4.51 1.29 15.58
CA PHE A 359 -4.64 0.00 14.91
C PHE A 359 -5.77 -0.81 15.55
N GLN A 360 -6.91 -0.85 14.87
CA GLN A 360 -8.12 -1.50 15.34
C GLN A 360 -7.91 -2.97 15.75
N PRO A 361 -7.13 -3.80 15.03
CA PRO A 361 -6.90 -5.19 15.43
C PRO A 361 -6.19 -5.34 16.80
N ILE A 362 -5.31 -4.40 17.16
CA ILE A 362 -4.59 -4.41 18.45
C ILE A 362 -5.59 -4.15 19.58
N ILE A 363 -6.42 -3.12 19.43
CA ILE A 363 -7.46 -2.78 20.40
C ILE A 363 -8.48 -3.92 20.55
N ALA A 364 -8.89 -4.54 19.44
CA ALA A 364 -9.80 -5.67 19.49
C ALA A 364 -9.21 -6.87 20.27
N ASN A 365 -7.95 -7.24 20.00
CA ASN A 365 -7.27 -8.29 20.76
C ASN A 365 -7.18 -7.97 22.26
N TYR A 366 -6.84 -6.73 22.61
CA TYR A 366 -6.76 -6.25 23.98
C TYR A 366 -8.10 -6.38 24.71
N LEU A 367 -9.18 -5.84 24.12
CA LEU A 367 -10.52 -5.93 24.69
C LEU A 367 -11.02 -7.38 24.78
N MET A 368 -10.72 -8.21 23.78
CA MET A 368 -11.07 -9.64 23.79
C MET A 368 -10.38 -10.39 24.94
N PHE A 369 -9.12 -10.10 25.21
CA PHE A 369 -8.37 -10.70 26.32
C PHE A 369 -9.03 -10.38 27.66
N TRP A 370 -9.26 -9.09 27.95
CA TRP A 370 -9.86 -8.66 29.21
C TRP A 370 -11.31 -9.12 29.36
N ARG A 371 -12.09 -9.13 28.27
CA ARG A 371 -13.43 -9.73 28.28
C ARG A 371 -13.42 -11.20 28.67
N LYS A 372 -12.51 -11.99 28.09
CA LYS A 372 -12.36 -13.42 28.45
C LYS A 372 -11.94 -13.58 29.90
N LYS A 373 -11.00 -12.75 30.37
CA LYS A 373 -10.53 -12.75 31.77
C LYS A 373 -11.65 -12.42 32.76
N LYS A 374 -12.49 -11.43 32.44
CA LYS A 374 -13.67 -11.03 33.22
C LYS A 374 -14.84 -12.03 33.10
N ASN A 375 -14.78 -12.93 32.12
CA ASN A 375 -15.82 -13.92 31.81
C ASN A 375 -17.21 -13.31 31.60
N ILE A 376 -17.28 -12.24 30.79
CA ILE A 376 -18.52 -11.54 30.46
C ILE A 376 -18.87 -11.68 28.98
N SER A 377 -20.14 -11.87 28.66
CA SER A 377 -20.62 -11.95 27.28
C SER A 377 -20.78 -10.56 26.64
N ILE A 378 -20.76 -10.50 25.31
CA ILE A 378 -21.01 -9.25 24.57
C ILE A 378 -22.41 -8.71 24.89
N LYS A 379 -23.41 -9.59 25.01
CA LYS A 379 -24.80 -9.20 25.30
C LYS A 379 -24.92 -8.53 26.67
N GLU A 380 -24.17 -9.00 27.66
CA GLU A 380 -24.13 -8.37 28.98
C GLU A 380 -23.47 -7.00 28.92
N ILE A 381 -22.39 -6.85 28.15
CA ILE A 381 -21.74 -5.53 27.92
C ILE A 381 -22.72 -4.56 27.24
N ASP A 382 -23.41 -4.98 26.18
CA ASP A 382 -24.43 -4.15 25.52
C ASP A 382 -25.51 -3.70 26.51
N LYS A 383 -25.99 -4.61 27.37
CA LYS A 383 -26.96 -4.31 28.44
C LYS A 383 -26.42 -3.27 29.44
N LEU A 384 -25.18 -3.43 29.90
CA LEU A 384 -24.54 -2.52 30.86
C LEU A 384 -24.32 -1.11 30.27
N LEU A 385 -24.02 -1.03 28.97
CA LEU A 385 -23.78 0.25 28.27
C LEU A 385 -25.07 0.90 27.72
N GLY A 386 -26.19 0.20 27.79
CA GLY A 386 -27.46 0.65 27.21
C GLY A 386 -27.45 0.66 25.67
N TYR A 387 -26.72 -0.27 25.06
CA TYR A 387 -26.72 -0.52 23.62
C TYR A 387 -27.58 -1.74 23.29
N ARG A 388 -28.05 -1.85 22.04
CA ARG A 388 -28.77 -3.05 21.56
C ARG A 388 -27.80 -4.11 21.05
N ASP A 389 -27.00 -3.76 20.04
CA ASP A 389 -26.04 -4.65 19.38
C ASP A 389 -24.79 -3.88 18.90
N THR A 390 -24.19 -3.04 19.75
CA THR A 390 -23.06 -2.16 19.35
C THR A 390 -21.72 -2.70 19.82
N ALA A 391 -21.67 -3.24 21.04
CA ALA A 391 -20.42 -3.62 21.69
C ALA A 391 -19.68 -4.72 20.91
N GLY A 392 -20.42 -5.59 20.22
CA GLY A 392 -19.85 -6.68 19.41
C GLY A 392 -18.86 -6.21 18.34
N HIS A 393 -19.01 -4.99 17.82
CA HIS A 393 -18.08 -4.42 16.84
C HIS A 393 -16.70 -4.11 17.41
N TRP A 394 -16.56 -3.92 18.72
CA TRP A 394 -15.27 -3.58 19.34
C TRP A 394 -14.37 -4.81 19.56
N PHE A 395 -14.94 -6.01 19.52
CA PHE A 395 -14.25 -7.29 19.73
C PHE A 395 -13.96 -8.04 18.43
N ARG A 396 -14.02 -7.35 17.29
CA ARG A 396 -13.83 -7.91 15.95
C ARG A 396 -12.58 -7.37 15.32
N LYS A 397 -11.84 -8.18 14.56
CA LYS A 397 -10.60 -7.79 13.88
C LYS A 397 -10.78 -7.51 12.39
N ASP A 398 -11.95 -7.82 11.84
CA ASP A 398 -12.18 -7.73 10.41
C ASP A 398 -12.50 -6.30 9.98
N THR A 399 -11.89 -5.85 8.89
CA THR A 399 -12.24 -4.59 8.23
C THR A 399 -13.45 -4.84 7.33
N GLY A 400 -14.64 -4.95 7.91
CA GLY A 400 -15.86 -5.16 7.14
C GLY A 400 -16.23 -3.96 6.26
N SER A 401 -16.68 -4.23 5.04
CA SER A 401 -17.25 -3.22 4.14
C SER A 401 -18.58 -2.66 4.69
N TRP A 402 -18.86 -1.38 4.44
CA TRP A 402 -20.15 -0.74 4.75
C TRP A 402 -20.54 -0.76 6.25
N GLY A 403 -19.57 -0.56 7.15
CA GLY A 403 -19.85 -0.43 8.59
C GLY A 403 -20.12 -1.75 9.32
N ARG A 404 -19.90 -2.90 8.66
CA ARG A 404 -20.04 -4.23 9.28
C ARG A 404 -18.76 -4.80 9.87
N GLY A 405 -17.69 -4.01 9.93
CA GLY A 405 -16.38 -4.40 10.47
C GLY A 405 -16.21 -4.13 11.95
N GLY A 406 -15.00 -4.45 12.42
CA GLY A 406 -14.48 -4.01 13.70
C GLY A 406 -14.43 -2.48 13.80
N SER A 407 -14.64 -1.95 15.00
CA SER A 407 -14.56 -0.51 15.28
C SER A 407 -13.84 -0.26 16.61
N ILE A 408 -13.52 1.00 16.88
CA ILE A 408 -12.87 1.44 18.11
C ILE A 408 -13.93 2.11 19.00
N PRO A 409 -14.07 1.72 20.28
CA PRO A 409 -14.99 2.35 21.22
C PRO A 409 -14.80 3.86 21.30
N LEU A 410 -15.90 4.63 21.42
CA LEU A 410 -15.82 6.07 21.69
C LEU A 410 -15.06 6.33 22.99
N PRO A 411 -14.45 7.51 23.20
CA PRO A 411 -13.72 7.81 24.44
C PRO A 411 -14.54 7.53 25.72
N ASP A 412 -15.81 7.95 25.78
CA ASP A 412 -16.67 7.67 26.92
C ASP A 412 -16.99 6.17 27.08
N ASP A 413 -17.18 5.47 25.95
CA ASP A 413 -17.45 4.03 25.97
C ASP A 413 -16.18 3.24 26.38
N TRP A 414 -14.99 3.74 26.07
CA TRP A 414 -13.71 3.16 26.49
C TRP A 414 -13.59 3.12 28.01
N PHE A 415 -13.87 4.24 28.70
CA PHE A 415 -13.80 4.28 30.16
C PHE A 415 -14.90 3.44 30.82
N LYS A 416 -16.11 3.41 30.27
CA LYS A 416 -17.15 2.49 30.77
C LYS A 416 -16.75 1.02 30.57
N LEU A 417 -16.15 0.68 29.44
CA LEU A 417 -15.60 -0.65 29.22
C LEU A 417 -14.48 -0.95 30.20
N LYS A 418 -13.64 0.04 30.54
CA LYS A 418 -12.57 -0.12 31.54
C LYS A 418 -13.14 -0.45 32.90
N GLU A 419 -14.22 0.20 33.32
CA GLU A 419 -14.93 -0.14 34.56
C GLU A 419 -15.55 -1.54 34.51
N ILE A 420 -16.19 -1.91 33.39
CA ILE A 420 -16.85 -3.22 33.25
C ILE A 420 -15.84 -4.38 33.19
N LEU A 421 -14.74 -4.20 32.45
CA LEU A 421 -13.76 -5.25 32.14
C LEU A 421 -12.53 -5.21 33.05
N GLU A 422 -12.36 -4.14 33.83
CA GLU A 422 -11.25 -3.91 34.77
C GLU A 422 -9.87 -4.05 34.12
N PHE A 423 -9.70 -3.47 32.93
CA PHE A 423 -8.42 -3.48 32.22
C PHE A 423 -7.52 -2.30 32.61
N ASP A 424 -6.22 -2.43 32.34
CA ASP A 424 -5.21 -1.43 32.70
C ASP A 424 -5.22 -0.18 31.78
N ASP A 425 -4.38 0.81 32.07
CA ASP A 425 -4.33 2.10 31.37
C ASP A 425 -3.44 2.12 30.11
N LEU A 426 -2.90 0.98 29.67
CA LEU A 426 -1.89 0.88 28.60
C LEU A 426 -2.28 1.64 27.32
N TYR A 427 -3.56 1.65 26.97
CA TYR A 427 -4.08 2.26 25.75
C TYR A 427 -4.99 3.47 25.96
N ASP A 428 -5.18 3.94 27.19
CA ASP A 428 -6.13 5.02 27.52
C ASP A 428 -5.84 6.27 26.69
N ARG A 429 -4.61 6.79 26.79
CA ARG A 429 -4.20 7.99 26.04
C ARG A 429 -4.28 7.78 24.53
N TRP A 430 -3.90 6.59 24.05
CA TRP A 430 -3.89 6.30 22.61
C TRP A 430 -5.30 6.29 22.01
N VAL A 431 -6.28 5.78 22.76
CA VAL A 431 -7.67 5.63 22.32
C VAL A 431 -8.52 6.87 22.56
N THR A 432 -8.24 7.62 23.63
CA THR A 432 -9.17 8.64 24.15
C THR A 432 -8.75 10.09 23.92
N GLU A 433 -7.45 10.39 23.75
CA GLU A 433 -7.03 11.78 23.49
C GLU A 433 -7.60 12.30 22.16
N THR A 434 -8.16 13.51 22.23
CA THR A 434 -8.77 14.20 21.08
C THR A 434 -8.05 15.50 20.73
N HIS A 435 -8.36 16.01 19.55
CA HIS A 435 -8.01 17.35 19.11
C HIS A 435 -9.01 17.87 18.07
N LEU A 436 -9.01 19.18 17.85
CA LEU A 436 -9.76 19.81 16.79
C LEU A 436 -8.99 19.73 15.48
N VAL A 437 -9.66 19.23 14.45
CA VAL A 437 -9.13 19.14 13.09
C VAL A 437 -9.98 20.01 12.17
N LEU A 438 -9.33 20.99 11.55
CA LEU A 438 -9.94 21.84 10.54
C LEU A 438 -10.34 21.01 9.32
N GLN A 439 -11.63 20.98 9.02
CA GLN A 439 -12.17 20.30 7.85
C GLN A 439 -12.06 21.20 6.63
N THR A 440 -10.90 21.14 6.00
CA THR A 440 -10.64 21.75 4.69
C THR A 440 -10.32 20.69 3.65
N VAL A 441 -10.34 21.11 2.38
CA VAL A 441 -9.72 20.34 1.30
C VAL A 441 -8.21 20.37 1.52
N LYS A 442 -7.68 19.40 2.28
CA LYS A 442 -6.24 19.28 2.44
C LYS A 442 -5.69 18.45 1.29
N ALA A 443 -4.65 18.96 0.64
CA ALA A 443 -3.79 18.10 -0.14
C ALA A 443 -3.14 17.08 0.82
N HIS A 444 -2.88 15.87 0.33
CA HIS A 444 -2.07 14.94 1.11
C HIS A 444 -0.68 15.56 1.33
N PRO A 445 -0.10 15.51 2.54
CA PRO A 445 1.11 16.25 2.89
C PRO A 445 2.30 15.88 2.00
N LYS A 446 2.38 14.62 1.57
CA LYS A 446 3.41 14.12 0.66
C LYS A 446 3.13 14.40 -0.83
N GLY A 447 2.06 15.12 -1.17
CA GLY A 447 1.71 15.48 -2.54
C GLY A 447 0.54 14.70 -3.14
N LYS A 448 0.20 15.02 -4.39
CA LYS A 448 -0.91 14.42 -5.14
C LYS A 448 -0.53 13.00 -5.56
N ASN A 449 -1.50 12.08 -5.52
CA ASN A 449 -1.37 10.79 -6.21
C ASN A 449 -0.96 11.05 -7.68
N PRO A 450 0.03 10.31 -8.23
CA PRO A 450 0.53 10.52 -9.59
C PRO A 450 -0.53 10.32 -10.68
N GLY A 451 -1.65 9.67 -10.36
CA GLY A 451 -2.65 9.25 -11.32
C GLY A 451 -2.19 8.03 -12.11
N ASP A 452 -3.05 7.59 -13.00
CA ASP A 452 -2.91 6.38 -13.81
C ASP A 452 -2.58 6.69 -15.28
N VAL A 453 -2.18 7.92 -15.61
CA VAL A 453 -1.67 8.30 -16.94
C VAL A 453 -0.22 8.73 -16.81
N TRP A 454 0.70 7.92 -17.32
CA TRP A 454 2.14 8.13 -17.21
C TRP A 454 2.73 8.51 -18.56
N SER A 455 3.22 9.75 -18.66
CA SER A 455 3.95 10.23 -19.83
C SER A 455 5.43 9.83 -19.72
N ILE A 456 5.84 8.80 -20.46
CA ILE A 456 7.20 8.26 -20.42
C ILE A 456 7.68 8.03 -21.86
N LYS A 457 8.84 8.58 -22.22
CA LYS A 457 9.43 8.44 -23.55
C LYS A 457 9.91 7.02 -23.80
N LEU A 458 9.77 6.55 -25.04
CA LEU A 458 10.47 5.38 -25.55
C LEU A 458 11.99 5.60 -25.49
N GLN A 459 12.72 4.55 -25.11
CA GLN A 459 14.18 4.54 -25.06
C GLN A 459 14.70 3.45 -26.01
N PRO A 460 15.41 3.79 -27.10
CA PRO A 460 16.02 2.79 -27.97
C PRO A 460 17.22 2.15 -27.27
N LEU A 461 17.42 0.84 -27.50
CA LEU A 461 18.60 0.12 -27.03
C LEU A 461 19.35 -0.44 -28.26
N PRO A 462 20.54 0.08 -28.62
CA PRO A 462 21.23 -0.33 -29.85
C PRO A 462 21.54 -1.82 -29.93
N GLU A 463 21.86 -2.44 -28.79
CA GLU A 463 22.25 -3.85 -28.66
C GLU A 463 21.05 -4.81 -28.72
N ALA A 464 19.84 -4.25 -28.74
CA ALA A 464 18.57 -4.96 -28.73
C ALA A 464 17.69 -4.37 -29.82
N HIS A 465 17.47 -5.08 -30.93
CA HIS A 465 16.52 -4.67 -31.99
C HIS A 465 15.04 -4.68 -31.53
N PHE A 466 14.78 -4.55 -30.22
CA PHE A 466 13.54 -4.85 -29.52
C PHE A 466 13.03 -3.61 -28.81
N ALA A 467 11.69 -3.49 -28.72
CA ALA A 467 11.05 -2.47 -27.93
C ALA A 467 11.11 -2.91 -26.46
N THR A 468 12.24 -2.66 -25.81
CA THR A 468 12.35 -2.78 -24.35
C THR A 468 11.46 -1.71 -23.73
N PHE A 469 10.53 -2.07 -22.86
CA PHE A 469 9.79 -1.03 -22.15
C PHE A 469 10.77 -0.20 -21.28
N PRO A 470 10.63 1.15 -21.22
CA PRO A 470 11.67 2.04 -20.70
C PRO A 470 12.04 1.77 -19.24
N GLU A 471 13.28 2.08 -18.88
CA GLU A 471 13.77 1.94 -17.49
C GLU A 471 12.94 2.74 -16.50
N GLU A 472 12.47 3.94 -16.88
CA GLU A 472 11.60 4.79 -16.06
C GLU A 472 10.24 4.13 -15.78
N LEU A 473 9.68 3.38 -16.74
CA LEU A 473 8.43 2.65 -16.52
C LEU A 473 8.65 1.54 -15.48
N VAL A 474 9.74 0.79 -15.64
CA VAL A 474 10.11 -0.28 -14.70
C VAL A 474 10.32 0.28 -13.30
N LYS A 475 11.08 1.38 -13.22
CA LYS A 475 11.43 2.05 -11.96
C LYS A 475 10.18 2.43 -11.18
N ARG A 476 9.20 3.08 -11.82
CA ARG A 476 7.94 3.45 -11.15
C ARG A 476 7.18 2.24 -10.61
N CYS A 477 7.10 1.16 -11.38
CA CYS A 477 6.43 -0.04 -10.93
C CYS A 477 7.14 -0.73 -9.77
N ILE A 478 8.48 -0.82 -9.79
CA ILE A 478 9.27 -1.37 -8.68
C ILE A 478 9.16 -0.47 -7.44
N GLU A 479 9.23 0.84 -7.61
CA GLU A 479 9.15 1.81 -6.52
C GLU A 479 7.78 1.78 -5.82
N ALA A 480 6.70 1.58 -6.59
CA ALA A 480 5.36 1.42 -6.04
C ALA A 480 5.13 0.02 -5.44
N GLY A 481 5.54 -1.04 -6.14
CA GLY A 481 5.06 -2.39 -5.85
C GLY A 481 6.04 -3.35 -5.20
N CYS A 482 7.32 -2.98 -5.06
CA CYS A 482 8.34 -3.82 -4.45
C CYS A 482 8.92 -3.16 -3.18
N PRO A 483 8.84 -3.82 -2.01
CA PRO A 483 9.47 -3.31 -0.80
C PRO A 483 10.99 -3.21 -0.97
N GLU A 484 11.63 -2.41 -0.12
CA GLU A 484 13.08 -2.34 -0.07
C GLU A 484 13.69 -3.72 0.17
N ARG A 485 14.76 -4.05 -0.56
CA ARG A 485 15.41 -5.37 -0.55
C ARG A 485 14.49 -6.54 -0.95
N GLY A 486 13.31 -6.26 -1.50
CA GLY A 486 12.40 -7.28 -2.03
C GLY A 486 12.92 -7.96 -3.31
N ILE A 487 12.20 -8.98 -3.74
CA ILE A 487 12.52 -9.78 -4.93
C ILE A 487 11.59 -9.37 -6.09
N VAL A 488 12.18 -8.96 -7.20
CA VAL A 488 11.52 -8.62 -8.46
C VAL A 488 11.67 -9.77 -9.46
N LEU A 489 10.59 -10.22 -10.07
CA LEU A 489 10.59 -11.24 -11.13
C LEU A 489 10.21 -10.63 -12.48
N ASP A 490 10.98 -10.97 -13.50
CA ASP A 490 10.61 -10.80 -14.91
C ASP A 490 10.63 -12.18 -15.61
N PRO A 491 9.46 -12.79 -15.88
CA PRO A 491 9.36 -14.07 -16.58
C PRO A 491 9.70 -13.99 -18.09
N PHE A 492 9.84 -12.79 -18.66
CA PHE A 492 10.14 -12.55 -20.07
C PHE A 492 11.23 -11.48 -20.20
N ALA A 493 12.40 -11.76 -19.63
CA ALA A 493 13.41 -10.76 -19.32
C ALA A 493 13.98 -10.03 -20.54
N GLY A 494 14.06 -10.65 -21.71
CA GLY A 494 14.57 -10.05 -22.94
C GLY A 494 15.97 -9.47 -22.73
N SER A 495 16.10 -8.14 -22.87
CA SER A 495 17.39 -7.45 -22.65
C SER A 495 17.80 -7.32 -21.18
N GLY A 496 16.95 -7.70 -20.21
CA GLY A 496 17.23 -7.59 -18.78
C GLY A 496 17.02 -6.19 -18.19
N THR A 497 16.15 -5.36 -18.78
CA THR A 497 15.82 -4.03 -18.24
C THR A 497 15.34 -4.11 -16.80
N THR A 498 14.44 -5.06 -16.49
CA THR A 498 13.94 -5.28 -15.13
C THR A 498 15.04 -5.59 -14.13
N GLY A 499 15.99 -6.46 -14.51
CA GLY A 499 17.10 -6.83 -13.63
C GLY A 499 18.04 -5.67 -13.35
N LYS A 500 18.39 -4.89 -14.39
CA LYS A 500 19.20 -3.67 -14.25
C LYS A 500 18.56 -2.69 -13.26
N VAL A 501 17.28 -2.36 -13.45
CA VAL A 501 16.59 -1.36 -12.63
C VAL A 501 16.39 -1.87 -11.20
N ALA A 502 16.00 -3.14 -11.02
CA ALA A 502 15.88 -3.74 -9.69
C ALA A 502 17.21 -3.68 -8.92
N GLU A 503 18.32 -4.04 -9.58
CA GLU A 503 19.66 -3.96 -9.02
C GLU A 503 20.05 -2.53 -8.62
N GLU A 504 19.87 -1.55 -9.51
CA GLU A 504 20.17 -0.13 -9.24
C GLU A 504 19.36 0.42 -8.06
N MET A 505 18.17 -0.12 -7.83
CA MET A 505 17.31 0.19 -6.69
C MET A 505 17.64 -0.65 -5.45
N GLY A 506 18.65 -1.53 -5.46
CA GLY A 506 19.01 -2.37 -4.31
C GLY A 506 18.01 -3.48 -4.00
N ARG A 507 17.30 -3.98 -5.02
CA ARG A 507 16.41 -5.17 -4.96
C ARG A 507 17.12 -6.37 -5.57
N THR A 508 16.64 -7.56 -5.22
CA THR A 508 17.05 -8.81 -5.89
C THR A 508 16.19 -9.00 -7.15
N ALA A 509 16.78 -9.47 -8.24
CA ALA A 509 16.07 -9.78 -9.47
C ALA A 509 16.16 -11.27 -9.82
N ILE A 510 15.04 -11.83 -10.26
CA ILE A 510 14.96 -13.12 -10.94
C ILE A 510 14.51 -12.84 -12.37
N LEU A 511 15.34 -13.25 -13.32
CA LEU A 511 15.08 -13.07 -14.75
C LEU A 511 14.90 -14.45 -15.39
N ILE A 512 13.85 -14.63 -16.19
CA ILE A 512 13.66 -15.81 -17.00
C ILE A 512 13.71 -15.39 -18.47
N GLU A 513 14.55 -16.04 -19.25
CA GLU A 513 14.71 -15.76 -20.67
C GLU A 513 14.81 -17.07 -21.46
N LEU A 514 14.05 -17.18 -22.54
CA LEU A 514 14.03 -18.38 -23.35
C LEU A 514 15.30 -18.51 -24.18
N ILE A 515 15.76 -17.42 -24.81
CA ILE A 515 16.80 -17.48 -25.83
C ILE A 515 18.17 -17.16 -25.22
N PRO A 516 19.12 -18.10 -25.21
CA PRO A 516 20.44 -17.90 -24.59
C PRO A 516 21.21 -16.68 -25.11
N LYS A 517 20.98 -16.24 -26.36
CA LYS A 517 21.64 -15.06 -26.95
C LYS A 517 21.41 -13.76 -26.19
N TYR A 518 20.28 -13.65 -25.48
CA TYR A 518 19.98 -12.46 -24.67
C TYR A 518 20.83 -12.40 -23.40
N LEU A 519 21.39 -13.53 -22.95
CA LEU A 519 22.22 -13.59 -21.76
C LEU A 519 23.41 -12.63 -21.83
N ASP A 520 24.02 -12.46 -23.00
CA ASP A 520 25.16 -11.55 -23.17
C ASP A 520 24.74 -10.09 -22.99
N ILE A 521 23.53 -9.71 -23.43
CA ILE A 521 22.96 -8.38 -23.21
C ILE A 521 22.64 -8.18 -21.73
N ILE A 522 22.03 -9.18 -21.09
CA ILE A 522 21.71 -9.13 -19.66
C ILE A 522 23.00 -8.99 -18.83
N LYS A 523 24.06 -9.74 -19.16
CA LYS A 523 25.38 -9.68 -18.51
C LYS A 523 26.07 -8.33 -18.65
N LYS A 524 25.89 -7.64 -19.77
CA LYS A 524 26.42 -6.27 -19.94
C LYS A 524 25.67 -5.25 -19.09
N ARG A 525 24.36 -5.45 -18.88
CA ARG A 525 23.47 -4.49 -18.21
C ARG A 525 23.41 -4.68 -16.69
N CYS A 526 23.41 -5.93 -16.22
CA CYS A 526 23.34 -6.28 -14.79
C CYS A 526 24.76 -6.52 -14.25
N LYS A 527 25.17 -5.75 -13.25
CA LYS A 527 26.56 -5.74 -12.76
C LYS A 527 26.87 -6.90 -11.83
N ASN A 528 25.92 -7.30 -10.98
CA ASN A 528 26.11 -8.28 -9.91
C ASN A 528 25.26 -9.53 -10.17
N ILE A 529 25.60 -10.28 -11.22
CA ILE A 529 24.99 -11.57 -11.49
C ILE A 529 25.45 -12.58 -10.43
N LYS A 530 24.49 -13.14 -9.71
CA LYS A 530 24.67 -14.17 -8.69
C LYS A 530 24.90 -15.53 -9.33
N GLU A 531 24.03 -15.92 -10.24
CA GLU A 531 24.09 -17.21 -10.91
C GLU A 531 23.27 -17.21 -12.21
N VAL A 532 23.63 -18.13 -13.11
CA VAL A 532 22.91 -18.42 -14.35
C VAL A 532 22.56 -19.90 -14.37
N ILE A 533 21.28 -20.21 -14.50
CA ILE A 533 20.72 -21.55 -14.40
C ILE A 533 20.10 -21.92 -15.76
N TYR A 534 20.60 -22.98 -16.39
CA TYR A 534 20.03 -23.48 -17.65
C TYR A 534 19.01 -24.58 -17.34
N VAL A 535 17.76 -24.37 -17.76
CA VAL A 535 16.63 -25.28 -17.53
C VAL A 535 16.30 -26.00 -18.82
N LYS A 536 16.42 -27.34 -18.81
CA LYS A 536 16.20 -28.18 -20.00
C LYS A 536 14.75 -28.61 -20.19
#